data_AF-A0A1G0X585-F1
#
_entry.id   AF-A0A1G0X585-F1
#
_cell.length_a   1.000
_cell.length_b   1.000
_cell.length_c   1.000
_cell.angle_alpha   90.00
_cell.angle_beta   90.00
_cell.angle_gamma   90.00
#
_symmetry.space_group_name_H-M   'P 1'
#
loop_
_entity.id
_entity.type
_entity.pdbx_description
1 polymer ?
#
loop_
_entity_poly.entity_id
_entity_poly.type
_entity_poly.pdbx_seq_one_letter_code
_entity_poly.pdbx_strand_id
1 'polypeptide(L)'
;MKIAKKYSHLNGEEYLIVHYNNLYKDIKDIVKSINANNFKTKKSKEKNKIGLDLYIPIEINKAFDMAFSKRGWEESRYSYYITLNRELMEKSLLMSAKDQKEYLIKNGENNPIFSYNQTDFVKDKIAVEVQFGKYSFVAYDLFVKHMLFYSGGKINLGIEILATKNMQSQMSSGVAYFEGEVYNVMRQGRNNPPVPLLILGIEP
;
A
#
# COMPACT_ATOMS: atom_id res chain seq x y z
N MET A 1 -10.87 -1.18 -15.46
CA MET A 1 -9.78 -2.16 -15.38
C MET A 1 -10.36 -3.43 -14.80
N LYS A 2 -9.59 -4.50 -14.70
CA LYS A 2 -10.00 -5.74 -14.03
C LYS A 2 -8.96 -6.19 -13.02
N ILE A 3 -9.42 -6.86 -11.97
CA ILE A 3 -8.54 -7.61 -11.06
C ILE A 3 -8.26 -8.94 -11.74
N ALA A 4 -7.05 -9.11 -12.26
CA ALA A 4 -6.63 -10.30 -12.99
C ALA A 4 -6.03 -11.36 -12.05
N LYS A 5 -5.39 -10.93 -10.96
CA LYS A 5 -4.75 -11.81 -9.97
C LYS A 5 -4.99 -11.31 -8.55
N LYS A 6 -4.95 -12.24 -7.60
CA LYS A 6 -5.10 -11.96 -6.16
C LYS A 6 -4.13 -12.82 -5.36
N TYR A 7 -3.63 -12.28 -4.27
CA TYR A 7 -2.88 -13.02 -3.26
C TYR A 7 -3.36 -12.59 -1.87
N SER A 8 -3.94 -13.53 -1.13
CA SER A 8 -4.43 -13.32 0.24
C SER A 8 -3.35 -13.79 1.22
N HIS A 9 -2.70 -12.85 1.89
CA HIS A 9 -1.70 -13.12 2.92
C HIS A 9 -2.36 -13.04 4.30
N LEU A 10 -2.14 -14.07 5.12
CA LEU A 10 -2.79 -14.21 6.44
C LEU A 10 -4.32 -14.03 6.37
N ASN A 11 -4.95 -14.60 5.33
CA ASN A 11 -6.39 -14.56 5.10
C ASN A 11 -6.98 -13.14 4.98
N GLY A 12 -6.23 -12.21 4.41
CA GLY A 12 -6.65 -10.81 4.26
C GLY A 12 -7.89 -10.61 3.37
N GLU A 13 -8.04 -11.38 2.29
CA GLU A 13 -9.25 -11.34 1.46
C GLU A 13 -10.46 -11.88 2.22
N GLU A 14 -10.29 -12.98 2.93
CA GLU A 14 -11.34 -13.63 3.72
C GLU A 14 -11.84 -12.69 4.82
N TYR A 15 -10.93 -11.97 5.50
CA TYR A 15 -11.29 -10.95 6.48
C TYR A 15 -12.20 -9.86 5.86
N LEU A 16 -11.90 -9.40 4.64
CA LEU A 16 -12.76 -8.47 3.93
C LEU A 16 -14.12 -9.06 3.58
N ILE A 17 -14.15 -10.29 3.08
CA ILE A 17 -15.40 -10.96 2.67
C ILE A 17 -16.34 -11.13 3.86
N VAL A 18 -15.80 -11.48 5.03
CA VAL A 18 -16.61 -11.74 6.24
C VAL A 18 -17.02 -10.45 6.94
N HIS A 19 -16.09 -9.50 7.12
CA HIS A 19 -16.32 -8.35 7.99
C HIS A 19 -16.56 -7.03 7.25
N TYR A 20 -16.11 -6.90 6.00
CA TYR A 20 -16.11 -5.65 5.23
C TYR A 20 -16.57 -5.86 3.78
N ASN A 21 -17.54 -6.74 3.53
CA ASN A 21 -17.91 -7.15 2.17
C ASN A 21 -18.34 -5.97 1.28
N ASN A 22 -19.06 -5.00 1.87
CA ASN A 22 -19.47 -3.79 1.17
C ASN A 22 -18.28 -2.94 0.74
N LEU A 23 -17.28 -2.78 1.62
CA LEU A 23 -16.05 -2.05 1.33
C LEU A 23 -15.20 -2.79 0.29
N TYR A 24 -15.19 -4.13 0.34
CA TYR A 24 -14.49 -4.92 -0.67
C TYR A 24 -15.13 -4.79 -2.05
N LYS A 25 -16.46 -4.81 -2.11
CA LYS A 25 -17.21 -4.51 -3.34
C LYS A 25 -16.88 -3.10 -3.83
N ASP A 26 -16.81 -2.12 -2.93
CA ASP A 26 -16.45 -0.74 -3.25
C ASP A 26 -15.09 -0.66 -3.97
N ILE A 27 -14.05 -1.30 -3.42
CA ILE A 27 -12.71 -1.37 -4.03
C ILE A 27 -12.76 -2.02 -5.42
N LYS A 28 -13.48 -3.15 -5.57
CA LYS A 28 -13.64 -3.82 -6.87
C LYS A 28 -14.30 -2.91 -7.90
N ASP A 29 -15.33 -2.18 -7.49
CA ASP A 29 -16.05 -1.24 -8.34
C ASP A 29 -15.18 -0.02 -8.70
N ILE A 30 -14.29 0.44 -7.82
CA ILE A 30 -13.29 1.48 -8.12
C ILE A 30 -12.35 0.99 -9.22
N VAL A 31 -11.72 -0.17 -9.04
CA VAL A 31 -10.81 -0.76 -10.05
C VAL A 31 -11.54 -0.92 -11.40
N LYS A 32 -12.79 -1.37 -11.37
CA LYS A 32 -13.60 -1.53 -12.58
C LYS A 32 -13.83 -0.20 -13.32
N SER A 33 -14.03 0.89 -12.59
CA SER A 33 -14.37 2.21 -13.14
C SER A 33 -13.24 2.90 -13.91
N ILE A 34 -11.98 2.56 -13.64
CA ILE A 34 -10.83 3.18 -14.31
C ILE A 34 -10.65 2.59 -15.71
N ASN A 35 -10.54 3.40 -16.76
CA ASN A 35 -10.15 2.92 -18.09
C ASN A 35 -8.67 3.23 -18.36
N ALA A 36 -7.78 2.24 -18.15
CA ALA A 36 -6.34 2.43 -18.32
C ALA A 36 -5.93 2.84 -19.74
N ASN A 37 -6.70 2.45 -20.77
CA ASN A 37 -6.38 2.75 -22.17
C ASN A 37 -6.39 4.25 -22.46
N ASN A 38 -7.13 5.05 -21.69
CA ASN A 38 -7.11 6.51 -21.79
C ASN A 38 -5.73 7.10 -21.44
N PHE A 39 -4.88 6.35 -20.73
CA PHE A 39 -3.56 6.79 -20.26
C PHE A 39 -2.40 6.11 -20.99
N LYS A 40 -2.67 5.43 -22.12
CA LYS A 40 -1.64 4.75 -22.94
C LYS A 40 -1.17 5.64 -24.10
N THR A 41 -0.59 6.78 -23.77
CA THR A 41 -0.26 7.84 -24.73
C THR A 41 1.20 8.26 -24.73
N LYS A 42 2.03 7.73 -23.80
CA LYS A 42 3.44 8.10 -23.71
C LYS A 42 4.26 7.34 -24.74
N LYS A 43 4.86 8.08 -25.68
CA LYS A 43 5.87 7.54 -26.59
C LYS A 43 7.16 7.21 -25.84
N SER A 44 7.54 5.95 -25.87
CA SER A 44 8.76 5.45 -25.24
C SER A 44 10.03 5.91 -25.97
N LYS A 45 11.03 6.31 -25.18
CA LYS A 45 12.41 6.60 -25.63
C LYS A 45 13.42 5.54 -25.18
N GLU A 46 12.95 4.46 -24.55
CA GLU A 46 13.81 3.39 -24.05
C GLU A 46 14.30 2.53 -25.23
N LYS A 47 15.60 2.17 -25.23
CA LYS A 47 16.26 1.45 -26.33
C LYS A 47 15.47 0.20 -26.79
N ASN A 48 14.90 -0.55 -25.85
CA ASN A 48 14.20 -1.81 -26.13
C ASN A 48 12.71 -1.64 -26.45
N LYS A 49 12.17 -0.41 -26.42
CA LYS A 49 10.73 -0.12 -26.60
C LYS A 49 10.49 1.14 -27.42
N ILE A 50 11.44 1.57 -28.24
CA ILE A 50 11.39 2.89 -28.86
C ILE A 50 10.13 3.08 -29.72
N GLY A 51 9.43 4.20 -29.57
CA GLY A 51 8.24 4.55 -30.36
C GLY A 51 6.93 3.88 -29.94
N LEU A 52 6.95 2.88 -29.04
CA LEU A 52 5.74 2.27 -28.51
C LEU A 52 4.96 3.22 -27.60
N ASP A 53 3.63 3.12 -27.64
CA ASP A 53 2.74 3.77 -26.68
C ASP A 53 2.71 3.00 -25.36
N LEU A 54 3.12 3.67 -24.29
CA LEU A 54 3.15 3.14 -22.95
C LEU A 54 2.06 3.79 -22.08
N TYR A 55 1.59 3.02 -21.11
CA TYR A 55 0.80 3.54 -20.00
C TYR A 55 1.61 4.56 -19.22
N ILE A 56 0.91 5.58 -18.70
CA ILE A 56 1.48 6.63 -17.86
C ILE A 56 1.09 6.36 -16.40
N PRO A 57 1.99 5.76 -15.59
CA PRO A 57 1.72 5.42 -14.18
C PRO A 57 1.10 6.56 -13.37
N ILE A 58 1.64 7.77 -13.51
CA ILE A 58 1.20 8.92 -12.73
C ILE A 58 -0.24 9.35 -13.05
N GLU A 59 -0.69 9.19 -14.29
CA GLU A 59 -2.08 9.52 -14.66
C GLU A 59 -3.05 8.43 -14.21
N ILE A 60 -2.59 7.16 -14.20
CA ILE A 60 -3.38 6.06 -13.64
C ILE A 60 -3.52 6.23 -12.12
N ASN A 61 -2.45 6.57 -11.40
CA ASN A 61 -2.51 6.89 -9.97
C ASN A 61 -3.53 8.00 -9.69
N LYS A 62 -3.42 9.15 -10.40
CA LYS A 62 -4.40 10.25 -10.25
C LYS A 62 -5.85 9.80 -10.48
N ALA A 63 -6.08 8.90 -11.44
CA ALA A 63 -7.43 8.38 -11.70
C ALA A 63 -7.94 7.55 -10.52
N PHE A 64 -7.07 6.75 -9.88
CA PHE A 64 -7.38 6.05 -8.64
C PHE A 64 -7.61 7.04 -7.48
N ASP A 65 -6.75 8.03 -7.30
CA ASP A 65 -6.87 9.05 -6.24
C ASP A 65 -8.26 9.71 -6.29
N MET A 66 -8.69 10.15 -7.47
CA MET A 66 -10.00 10.75 -7.67
C MET A 66 -11.14 9.76 -7.39
N ALA A 67 -11.00 8.50 -7.82
CA ALA A 67 -12.04 7.50 -7.64
C ALA A 67 -12.19 7.06 -6.17
N PHE A 68 -11.10 6.90 -5.44
CA PHE A 68 -11.09 6.60 -4.00
C PHE A 68 -11.63 7.80 -3.20
N SER A 69 -11.12 9.01 -3.46
CA SER A 69 -11.56 10.23 -2.77
C SER A 69 -13.07 10.47 -2.94
N LYS A 70 -13.62 10.24 -4.14
CA LYS A 70 -15.07 10.34 -4.41
C LYS A 70 -15.91 9.38 -3.56
N ARG A 71 -15.32 8.30 -3.05
CA ARG A 71 -16.01 7.33 -2.19
C ARG A 71 -15.69 7.50 -0.70
N GLY A 72 -15.11 8.65 -0.33
CA GLY A 72 -14.79 9.00 1.05
C GLY A 72 -13.67 8.16 1.64
N TRP A 73 -12.73 7.71 0.81
CA TRP A 73 -11.45 7.22 1.29
C TRP A 73 -10.54 8.42 1.50
N GLU A 74 -9.83 8.42 2.61
CA GLU A 74 -9.05 9.58 3.05
C GLU A 74 -7.59 9.20 3.27
N GLU A 75 -6.70 10.15 3.05
CA GLU A 75 -5.30 10.02 3.43
C GLU A 75 -5.19 9.88 4.96
N SER A 76 -4.33 8.97 5.43
CA SER A 76 -4.06 8.84 6.85
C SER A 76 -2.58 9.02 7.14
N ARG A 77 -2.27 9.92 8.07
CA ARG A 77 -0.92 10.11 8.61
C ARG A 77 -0.80 9.46 9.98
N TYR A 78 0.24 8.64 10.14
CA TYR A 78 0.63 8.08 11.43
C TYR A 78 1.94 8.70 11.89
N SER A 79 1.84 9.58 12.88
CA SER A 79 2.97 10.23 13.53
C SER A 79 3.36 9.48 14.80
N TYR A 80 4.67 9.34 15.05
CA TYR A 80 5.20 8.58 16.18
C TYR A 80 6.58 9.12 16.60
N TYR A 81 7.04 8.69 17.78
CA TYR A 81 8.39 9.00 18.27
C TYR A 81 9.24 7.74 18.33
N ILE A 82 10.47 7.84 17.84
CA ILE A 82 11.43 6.73 17.79
C ILE A 82 12.22 6.69 19.10
N THR A 83 12.38 5.48 19.63
CA THR A 83 13.32 5.11 20.69
C THR A 83 14.06 3.83 20.27
N LEU A 84 15.29 3.66 20.74
CA LEU A 84 16.04 2.40 20.58
C LEU A 84 15.84 1.46 21.78
N ASN A 85 15.12 1.89 22.82
CA ASN A 85 14.74 1.05 23.94
C ASN A 85 13.48 0.25 23.60
N ARG A 86 13.64 -1.07 23.46
CA ARG A 86 12.56 -1.98 23.07
C ARG A 86 11.37 -1.96 24.01
N GLU A 87 11.59 -1.94 25.33
CA GLU A 87 10.48 -1.95 26.29
C GLU A 87 9.67 -0.66 26.24
N LEU A 88 10.34 0.48 26.05
CA LEU A 88 9.67 1.76 25.90
C LEU A 88 8.91 1.83 24.58
N MET A 89 9.48 1.31 23.50
CA MET A 89 8.80 1.21 22.19
C MET A 89 7.51 0.39 22.31
N GLU A 90 7.57 -0.82 22.86
CA GLU A 90 6.42 -1.71 22.99
C GLU A 90 5.30 -1.08 23.84
N LYS A 91 5.66 -0.41 24.96
CA LYS A 91 4.70 0.25 25.85
C LYS A 91 4.05 1.49 25.24
N SER A 92 4.75 2.18 24.34
CA SER A 92 4.31 3.44 23.73
C SER A 92 3.61 3.25 22.38
N LEU A 93 3.70 2.06 21.78
CA LEU A 93 3.27 1.79 20.41
C LEU A 93 1.83 2.23 20.08
N LEU A 94 0.88 2.02 21.02
CA LEU A 94 -0.53 2.37 20.83
C LEU A 94 -0.91 3.76 21.35
N MET A 95 0.04 4.49 21.95
CA MET A 95 -0.18 5.84 22.46
C MET A 95 -0.29 6.85 21.29
N SER A 96 -0.93 8.00 21.54
CA SER A 96 -0.87 9.11 20.59
C SER A 96 0.57 9.64 20.48
N ALA A 97 0.94 10.27 19.37
CA ALA A 97 2.29 10.83 19.21
C ALA A 97 2.68 11.78 20.36
N LYS A 98 1.72 12.56 20.86
CA LYS A 98 1.92 13.45 22.00
C LYS A 98 2.25 12.65 23.27
N ASP A 99 1.43 11.65 23.58
CA ASP A 99 1.60 10.82 24.78
C ASP A 99 2.86 9.95 24.67
N GLN A 100 3.21 9.46 23.48
CA GLN A 100 4.49 8.77 23.22
C GLN A 100 5.66 9.65 23.62
N LYS A 101 5.70 10.91 23.14
CA LYS A 101 6.78 11.85 23.48
C LYS A 101 6.90 12.04 24.99
N GLU A 102 5.78 12.34 25.64
CA GLU A 102 5.73 12.59 27.08
C GLU A 102 6.17 11.35 27.87
N TYR A 103 5.69 10.16 27.47
CA TYR A 103 6.08 8.88 28.06
C TYR A 103 7.57 8.60 27.92
N LEU A 104 8.12 8.76 26.72
CA LEU A 104 9.54 8.49 26.45
C LEU A 104 10.44 9.41 27.28
N ILE A 105 10.15 10.71 27.30
CA ILE A 105 10.91 11.69 28.11
C ILE A 105 10.85 11.34 29.60
N LYS A 106 9.65 11.01 30.11
CA LYS A 106 9.47 10.63 31.52
C LYS A 106 10.25 9.37 31.91
N ASN A 107 10.55 8.49 30.96
CA ASN A 107 11.26 7.22 31.19
C ASN A 107 12.72 7.25 30.71
N GLY A 108 13.33 8.44 30.59
CA GLY A 108 14.78 8.59 30.39
C GLY A 108 15.24 8.73 28.94
N GLU A 109 14.33 8.84 27.97
CA GLU A 109 14.67 9.19 26.59
C GLU A 109 14.87 10.72 26.48
N ASN A 110 16.11 11.17 26.31
CA ASN A 110 16.42 12.61 26.32
C ASN A 110 15.90 13.36 25.08
N ASN A 111 15.97 12.73 23.90
CA ASN A 111 15.61 13.35 22.63
C ASN A 111 14.82 12.39 21.73
N PRO A 112 13.55 12.06 22.06
CA PRO A 112 12.73 11.23 21.18
C PRO A 112 12.63 11.84 19.78
N ILE A 113 12.94 11.05 18.75
CA ILE A 113 12.98 11.54 17.36
C ILE A 113 11.58 11.44 16.77
N PHE A 114 11.01 12.57 16.35
CA PHE A 114 9.73 12.58 15.64
C PHE A 114 9.87 11.96 14.25
N SER A 115 8.93 11.10 13.89
CA SER A 115 8.80 10.54 12.55
C SER A 115 7.33 10.37 12.19
N TYR A 116 7.06 10.09 10.91
CA TYR A 116 5.72 9.78 10.45
C TYR A 116 5.77 8.94 9.18
N ASN A 117 4.68 8.21 8.94
CA ASN A 117 4.35 7.65 7.64
C ASN A 117 2.94 8.07 7.24
N GLN A 118 2.68 8.00 5.95
CA GLN A 118 1.43 8.39 5.34
C GLN A 118 1.02 7.31 4.35
N THR A 119 -0.27 7.01 4.32
CA THR A 119 -0.88 6.05 3.41
C THR A 119 -1.97 6.75 2.60
N ASP A 120 -2.12 6.34 1.34
CA ASP A 120 -2.94 7.05 0.36
C ASP A 120 -4.43 7.02 0.73
N PHE A 121 -4.95 5.84 1.09
CA PHE A 121 -6.38 5.64 1.30
C PHE A 121 -6.64 4.78 2.54
N VAL A 122 -7.35 5.33 3.52
CA VAL A 122 -7.86 4.59 4.68
C VAL A 122 -9.34 4.79 4.83
N LYS A 123 -10.04 3.69 5.11
CA LYS A 123 -11.45 3.68 5.49
C LYS A 123 -11.74 2.46 6.35
N ASP A 124 -12.45 2.64 7.45
CA ASP A 124 -12.84 1.57 8.38
C ASP A 124 -11.69 0.63 8.81
N LYS A 125 -10.50 1.21 9.08
CA LYS A 125 -9.25 0.49 9.40
C LYS A 125 -8.73 -0.44 8.30
N ILE A 126 -9.11 -0.21 7.05
CA ILE A 126 -8.51 -0.85 5.87
C ILE A 126 -7.67 0.21 5.15
N ALA A 127 -6.39 -0.07 4.92
CA ALA A 127 -5.53 0.77 4.07
C ALA A 127 -5.45 0.20 2.66
N VAL A 128 -5.50 1.07 1.67
CA VAL A 128 -5.23 0.75 0.26
C VAL A 128 -4.08 1.60 -0.23
N GLU A 129 -3.12 0.97 -0.88
CA GLU A 129 -2.00 1.57 -1.60
C GLU A 129 -2.12 1.22 -3.07
N VAL A 130 -1.96 2.21 -3.95
CA VAL A 130 -1.97 2.01 -5.40
C VAL A 130 -0.59 2.35 -5.94
N GLN A 131 0.16 1.33 -6.34
CA GLN A 131 1.58 1.50 -6.64
C GLN A 131 1.93 1.09 -8.07
N PHE A 132 2.05 2.09 -8.95
CA PHE A 132 2.68 1.97 -10.28
C PHE A 132 4.09 2.58 -10.32
N GLY A 133 4.73 2.76 -9.16
CA GLY A 133 6.10 3.27 -9.00
C GLY A 133 7.17 2.17 -9.03
N LYS A 134 8.38 2.52 -8.58
CA LYS A 134 9.52 1.60 -8.55
C LYS A 134 9.34 0.49 -7.51
N TYR A 135 9.91 -0.68 -7.76
CA TYR A 135 9.89 -1.86 -6.85
C TYR A 135 10.31 -1.54 -5.41
N SER A 136 11.23 -0.59 -5.20
CA SER A 136 11.68 -0.22 -3.85
C SER A 136 10.58 0.40 -2.98
N PHE A 137 9.60 1.07 -3.60
CA PHE A 137 8.48 1.66 -2.88
C PHE A 137 7.47 0.60 -2.47
N VAL A 138 7.14 -0.36 -3.34
CA VAL A 138 6.24 -1.48 -2.95
C VAL A 138 6.83 -2.29 -1.79
N ALA A 139 8.14 -2.56 -1.82
CA ALA A 139 8.78 -3.25 -0.71
C ALA A 139 8.68 -2.45 0.61
N TYR A 140 8.80 -1.12 0.55
CA TYR A 140 8.58 -0.27 1.71
C TYR A 140 7.12 -0.32 2.18
N ASP A 141 6.17 -0.31 1.25
CA ASP A 141 4.73 -0.32 1.54
C ASP A 141 4.32 -1.62 2.25
N LEU A 142 4.71 -2.77 1.69
CA LEU A 142 4.39 -4.10 2.20
C LEU A 142 5.04 -4.41 3.56
N PHE A 143 6.31 -4.04 3.76
CA PHE A 143 7.09 -4.48 4.93
C PHE A 143 7.26 -3.41 6.01
N VAL A 144 7.12 -2.13 5.69
CA VAL A 144 7.32 -1.04 6.64
C VAL A 144 6.01 -0.31 6.90
N LYS A 145 5.38 0.25 5.86
CA LYS A 145 4.22 1.13 6.03
C LYS A 145 3.00 0.37 6.58
N HIS A 146 2.54 -0.70 5.93
CA HIS A 146 1.40 -1.47 6.44
C HIS A 146 1.65 -2.02 7.84
N MET A 147 2.86 -2.52 8.11
CA MET A 147 3.26 -3.00 9.43
C MET A 147 3.17 -1.93 10.51
N LEU A 148 3.63 -0.72 10.23
CA LEU A 148 3.59 0.39 11.16
C LEU A 148 2.15 0.84 11.48
N PHE A 149 1.29 0.92 10.46
CA PHE A 149 -0.11 1.26 10.67
C PHE A 149 -0.86 0.15 11.41
N TYR A 150 -0.55 -1.11 11.13
CA TYR A 150 -1.15 -2.26 11.80
C TYR A 150 -0.75 -2.33 13.27
N SER A 151 0.55 -2.23 13.56
CA SER A 151 1.08 -2.31 14.92
C SER A 151 0.65 -1.11 15.78
N GLY A 152 0.48 0.07 15.17
CA GLY A 152 -0.11 1.26 15.80
C GLY A 152 -1.64 1.24 15.90
N GLY A 153 -2.30 0.13 15.55
CA GLY A 153 -3.76 -0.05 15.66
C GLY A 153 -4.60 0.81 14.71
N LYS A 154 -3.98 1.41 13.68
CA LYS A 154 -4.62 2.27 12.68
C LYS A 154 -5.33 1.46 11.60
N ILE A 155 -4.82 0.29 11.26
CA ILE A 155 -5.44 -0.63 10.32
C ILE A 155 -5.50 -2.04 10.87
N ASN A 156 -6.42 -2.84 10.36
CA ASN A 156 -6.49 -4.28 10.59
C ASN A 156 -6.03 -5.07 9.35
N LEU A 157 -5.99 -4.43 8.18
CA LEU A 157 -5.65 -5.02 6.88
C LEU A 157 -5.04 -3.96 5.96
N GLY A 158 -3.96 -4.32 5.26
CA GLY A 158 -3.43 -3.57 4.12
C GLY A 158 -3.84 -4.19 2.78
N ILE A 159 -4.04 -3.35 1.77
CA ILE A 159 -4.35 -3.77 0.39
C ILE A 159 -3.37 -3.07 -0.54
N GLU A 160 -2.67 -3.85 -1.36
CA GLU A 160 -1.70 -3.34 -2.32
C GLU A 160 -2.23 -3.60 -3.74
N ILE A 161 -2.46 -2.54 -4.51
CA ILE A 161 -2.94 -2.62 -5.90
C ILE A 161 -1.77 -2.39 -6.85
N LEU A 162 -1.41 -3.42 -7.62
CA LEU A 162 -0.26 -3.44 -8.52
C LEU A 162 -0.68 -3.76 -9.95
N ALA A 163 0.08 -3.27 -10.93
CA ALA A 163 -0.01 -3.81 -12.28
C ALA A 163 0.45 -5.27 -12.29
N THR A 164 -0.19 -6.14 -13.07
CA THR A 164 0.42 -7.44 -13.39
C THR A 164 1.61 -7.25 -14.32
N LYS A 165 2.42 -8.30 -14.50
CA LYS A 165 3.52 -8.29 -15.46
C LYS A 165 3.06 -7.96 -16.89
N ASN A 166 1.86 -8.41 -17.27
CA ASN A 166 1.27 -8.15 -18.58
C ASN A 166 1.07 -6.63 -18.79
N MET A 167 0.48 -5.94 -17.81
CA MET A 167 0.29 -4.49 -17.87
C MET A 167 1.61 -3.73 -17.70
N GLN A 168 2.45 -4.13 -16.74
CA GLN A 168 3.76 -3.51 -16.48
C GLN A 168 4.68 -3.56 -17.71
N SER A 169 4.60 -4.61 -18.53
CA SER A 169 5.37 -4.71 -19.78
C SER A 169 5.09 -3.55 -20.75
N GLN A 170 3.92 -2.92 -20.61
CA GLN A 170 3.46 -1.76 -21.38
C GLN A 170 3.63 -0.44 -20.62
N MET A 171 4.46 -0.42 -19.56
CA MET A 171 4.88 0.76 -18.81
C MET A 171 6.39 1.00 -19.00
N SER A 172 6.88 2.11 -18.42
CA SER A 172 8.32 2.36 -18.30
C SER A 172 9.03 1.29 -17.47
N SER A 173 10.32 1.08 -17.76
CA SER A 173 11.13 0.11 -17.02
C SER A 173 11.24 0.45 -15.53
N GLY A 174 11.38 -0.58 -14.69
CA GLY A 174 11.57 -0.45 -13.24
C GLY A 174 10.28 -0.32 -12.42
N VAL A 175 9.11 -0.22 -13.07
CA VAL A 175 7.81 -0.29 -12.39
C VAL A 175 7.61 -1.68 -11.78
N ALA A 176 7.17 -1.72 -10.53
CA ALA A 176 6.85 -2.94 -9.81
C ALA A 176 5.70 -3.71 -10.47
N TYR A 177 5.59 -5.01 -10.19
CA TYR A 177 4.50 -5.83 -10.72
C TYR A 177 4.10 -6.93 -9.75
N PHE A 178 2.81 -7.25 -9.76
CA PHE A 178 2.16 -8.23 -8.89
C PHE A 178 2.99 -9.50 -8.68
N GLU A 179 3.41 -10.16 -9.76
CA GLU A 179 4.11 -11.44 -9.68
C GLU A 179 5.46 -11.33 -8.94
N GLY A 180 6.19 -10.23 -9.17
CA GLY A 180 7.46 -9.99 -8.50
C GLY A 180 7.29 -9.71 -7.01
N GLU A 181 6.28 -8.90 -6.66
CA GLU A 181 6.06 -8.51 -5.27
C GLU A 181 5.41 -9.61 -4.44
N VAL A 182 4.51 -10.40 -5.02
CA VAL A 182 4.00 -11.62 -4.38
C VAL A 182 5.12 -12.62 -4.15
N TYR A 183 6.02 -12.80 -5.14
CA TYR A 183 7.22 -13.62 -4.93
C TYR A 183 8.09 -13.09 -3.79
N ASN A 184 8.25 -11.76 -3.69
CA ASN A 184 8.99 -11.11 -2.60
C ASN A 184 8.36 -11.34 -1.22
N VAL A 185 7.03 -11.42 -1.11
CA VAL A 185 6.33 -11.77 0.13
C VAL A 185 6.49 -13.26 0.44
N MET A 186 6.16 -14.14 -0.53
CA MET A 186 6.21 -15.59 -0.33
C MET A 186 7.60 -16.08 0.11
N ARG A 187 8.68 -15.51 -0.44
CA ARG A 187 10.06 -15.92 -0.08
C ARG A 187 10.47 -15.58 1.35
N GLN A 188 9.74 -14.69 2.05
CA GLN A 188 10.00 -14.35 3.45
C GLN A 188 9.44 -15.40 4.43
N GLY A 189 8.66 -16.36 3.93
CA GLY A 189 7.98 -17.37 4.73
C GLY A 189 6.52 -17.03 5.03
N ARG A 190 5.80 -17.99 5.60
CA ARG A 190 4.32 -17.95 5.66
C ARG A 190 3.72 -16.80 6.47
N ASN A 191 4.43 -16.32 7.48
CA ASN A 191 3.89 -15.36 8.46
C ASN A 191 4.54 -13.96 8.36
N ASN A 192 5.30 -13.70 7.30
CA ASN A 192 6.04 -12.45 7.13
C ASN A 192 5.57 -11.73 5.86
N PRO A 193 5.11 -10.46 5.93
CA PRO A 193 5.04 -9.62 7.13
C PRO A 193 3.89 -10.02 8.08
N PRO A 194 4.00 -9.79 9.40
CA PRO A 194 2.96 -10.12 10.38
C PRO A 194 1.81 -9.10 10.39
N VAL A 195 1.31 -8.75 9.21
CA VAL A 195 0.12 -7.93 8.96
C VAL A 195 -0.71 -8.64 7.89
N PRO A 196 -2.03 -8.80 8.05
CA PRO A 196 -2.88 -9.28 6.97
C PRO A 196 -2.77 -8.38 5.75
N LEU A 197 -2.60 -8.98 4.57
CA LEU A 197 -2.52 -8.24 3.31
C LEU A 197 -3.38 -8.88 2.23
N LEU A 198 -3.94 -8.04 1.36
CA LEU A 198 -4.50 -8.46 0.08
C LEU A 198 -3.76 -7.75 -1.05
N ILE A 199 -3.01 -8.51 -1.85
CA ILE A 199 -2.34 -7.96 -3.04
C ILE A 199 -3.23 -8.22 -4.25
N LEU A 200 -3.57 -7.16 -5.00
CA LEU A 200 -4.42 -7.21 -6.19
C LEU A 200 -3.58 -6.88 -7.43
N GLY A 201 -3.49 -7.82 -8.35
CA GLY A 201 -2.88 -7.62 -9.66
C GLY A 201 -3.94 -7.18 -10.66
N ILE A 202 -3.80 -5.97 -11.20
CA ILE A 202 -4.77 -5.38 -12.13
C ILE A 202 -4.23 -5.25 -13.56
N GLU A 203 -5.16 -5.27 -14.50
CA GLU A 203 -4.92 -5.10 -15.93
C GLU A 203 -6.02 -4.24 -16.56
N PRO A 204 -5.78 -3.60 -17.73
CA PRO A 204 -6.81 -2.92 -18.50
C PRO A 204 -8.09 -3.74 -18.69
#